data_AF-A0A4U6C9S7-F1
#
_entry.id   AF-A0A4U6C9S7-F1
#
_cell.length_a   1.000
_cell.length_b   1.000
_cell.length_c   1.000
_cell.angle_alpha   90.00
_cell.angle_beta   90.00
_cell.angle_gamma   90.00
#
_symmetry.space_group_name_H-M   'P 1'
#
loop_
_entity.id
_entity.type
_entity.pdbx_description
1 polymer ?
#
loop_
_entity_poly.entity_id
_entity_poly.type
_entity_poly.pdbx_seq_one_letter_code
_entity_poly.pdbx_strand_id
1 'polypeptide(L)'
;MRSLLEGLTTAAFFLFNPWSIAMANDNPYAERSATVLPITLEMDRGAADALARRSLSDLQAIYAQLQKEADQSEELISDGGVACACDVAHSNLLIVIGFSINKLDGEGRYQDWMEDDSLGLLADYRQLVAACGEDAQSPAFSGITDEMIEKL
;
A
#
# COMPACT_ATOMS: atom_id res chain seq x y z
N MET A 1 20.09 -77.72 0.99
CA MET A 1 21.44 -77.29 1.45
C MET A 1 22.01 -76.31 0.43
N ARG A 2 22.52 -75.15 0.90
CA ARG A 2 23.03 -73.95 0.17
C ARG A 2 21.93 -73.08 -0.48
N SER A 3 21.82 -71.77 -0.32
CA SER A 3 22.54 -70.69 0.41
C SER A 3 21.50 -69.57 0.66
N LEU A 4 21.34 -69.01 1.87
CA LEU A 4 21.91 -67.73 2.36
C LEU A 4 21.98 -66.62 1.28
N LEU A 5 21.07 -65.63 1.32
CA LEU A 5 21.23 -64.31 1.96
C LEU A 5 22.30 -63.45 1.27
N GLU A 6 21.90 -62.39 0.56
CA GLU A 6 22.56 -61.06 0.47
C GLU A 6 21.93 -60.16 -0.62
N GLY A 7 21.81 -58.85 -0.34
CA GLY A 7 21.48 -57.79 -1.31
C GLY A 7 20.19 -57.00 -1.00
N LEU A 8 20.09 -56.25 0.11
CA LEU A 8 20.43 -54.82 0.22
C LEU A 8 19.81 -53.90 -0.87
N THR A 9 18.77 -53.18 -0.45
CA THR A 9 18.48 -51.76 -0.73
C THR A 9 18.59 -51.27 -2.17
N THR A 10 17.45 -51.03 -2.80
CA THR A 10 17.32 -49.95 -3.79
C THR A 10 16.31 -48.94 -3.29
N ALA A 11 16.87 -47.80 -2.90
CA ALA A 11 16.19 -46.63 -2.40
C ALA A 11 15.16 -46.11 -3.40
N ALA A 12 14.09 -45.55 -2.83
CA ALA A 12 13.09 -44.77 -3.52
C ALA A 12 13.76 -43.69 -4.40
N PHE A 13 13.67 -43.88 -5.72
CA PHE A 13 13.84 -42.81 -6.69
C PHE A 13 12.61 -41.89 -6.57
N PHE A 14 12.58 -41.05 -5.54
CA PHE A 14 11.85 -39.79 -5.61
C PHE A 14 12.57 -38.95 -6.66
N LEU A 15 12.06 -39.02 -7.89
CA LEU A 15 12.34 -38.04 -8.92
C LEU A 15 11.88 -36.69 -8.38
N PHE A 16 12.81 -35.98 -7.72
CA PHE A 16 12.73 -34.56 -7.49
C PHE A 16 12.57 -33.90 -8.86
N ASN A 17 11.33 -33.58 -9.19
CA ASN A 17 11.02 -32.75 -10.33
C ASN A 17 11.55 -31.35 -10.00
N PRO A 18 12.59 -30.84 -10.69
CA PRO A 18 13.15 -29.52 -10.37
C PRO A 18 12.20 -28.37 -10.74
N TRP A 19 11.03 -28.69 -11.30
CA TRP A 19 10.03 -27.72 -11.76
C TRP A 19 9.11 -27.23 -10.64
N SER A 20 9.23 -27.78 -9.42
CA SER A 20 8.46 -27.32 -8.26
C SER A 20 9.13 -26.15 -7.52
N ILE A 21 10.26 -25.62 -7.99
CA ILE A 21 10.98 -24.48 -7.36
C ILE A 21 10.85 -23.20 -8.23
N ALA A 22 9.79 -23.08 -9.03
CA ALA A 22 9.56 -21.92 -9.90
C ALA A 22 8.20 -21.22 -9.67
N MET A 23 7.52 -21.46 -8.54
CA MET A 23 6.27 -20.77 -8.17
C MET A 23 6.36 -20.20 -6.75
N ALA A 24 7.41 -19.42 -6.50
CA ALA A 24 7.61 -18.74 -5.22
C ALA A 24 7.93 -17.26 -5.45
N ASN A 25 7.11 -16.58 -6.26
CA ASN A 25 6.51 -15.25 -6.01
C ASN A 25 5.78 -14.78 -7.29
N ASP A 26 4.59 -15.34 -7.59
CA ASP A 26 3.86 -15.04 -8.84
C ASP A 26 3.19 -13.65 -8.86
N ASN A 27 3.26 -12.91 -7.75
CA ASN A 27 2.72 -11.55 -7.67
C ASN A 27 3.81 -10.53 -8.05
N PRO A 28 3.71 -9.85 -9.21
CA PRO A 28 4.72 -8.87 -9.63
C PRO A 28 4.80 -7.64 -8.71
N TYR A 29 3.82 -7.44 -7.82
CA TYR A 29 3.73 -6.29 -6.93
C TYR A 29 4.30 -6.56 -5.53
N ALA A 30 4.58 -7.82 -5.17
CA ALA A 30 4.86 -8.21 -3.78
C ALA A 30 6.11 -7.52 -3.19
N GLU A 31 7.22 -7.47 -3.94
CA GLU A 31 8.47 -6.85 -3.47
C GLU A 31 8.32 -5.34 -3.26
N ARG A 32 7.68 -4.67 -4.22
CA ARG A 32 7.41 -3.23 -4.15
C ARG A 32 6.45 -2.94 -2.99
N SER A 33 5.36 -3.69 -2.86
CA SER A 33 4.37 -3.52 -1.78
C SER A 33 5.00 -3.73 -0.41
N ALA A 34 5.82 -4.76 -0.22
CA ALA A 34 6.54 -5.00 1.03
C ALA A 34 7.51 -3.85 1.40
N THR A 35 8.07 -3.18 0.39
CA THR A 35 8.97 -2.03 0.58
C THR A 35 8.19 -0.76 0.94
N VAL A 36 7.05 -0.51 0.29
CA VAL A 36 6.32 0.75 0.42
C VAL A 36 5.34 0.75 1.59
N LEU A 37 4.74 -0.40 1.90
CA LEU A 37 3.69 -0.49 2.92
C LEU A 37 4.06 0.14 4.28
N PRO A 38 5.29 -0.02 4.82
CA PRO A 38 5.66 0.65 6.07
C PRO A 38 5.56 2.18 5.98
N ILE A 39 5.95 2.76 4.84
CA ILE A 39 5.88 4.21 4.57
C ILE A 39 4.41 4.62 4.47
N THR A 40 3.59 3.86 3.74
CA THR A 40 2.15 4.11 3.62
C THR A 40 1.47 4.14 4.98
N LEU A 41 1.76 3.18 5.87
CA LEU A 41 1.16 3.10 7.20
C LEU A 41 1.68 4.19 8.15
N GLU A 42 2.92 4.65 7.98
CA GLU A 42 3.44 5.80 8.70
C GLU A 42 2.72 7.10 8.30
N MET A 43 2.56 7.32 6.99
CA MET A 43 1.84 8.48 6.46
C MET A 43 0.36 8.45 6.83
N ASP A 44 -0.30 7.29 6.76
CA ASP A 44 -1.68 7.10 7.20
C ASP A 44 -1.87 7.55 8.66
N ARG A 45 -0.99 7.08 9.56
CA ARG A 45 -1.06 7.42 10.98
C ARG A 45 -0.85 8.92 11.20
N GLY A 46 0.13 9.51 10.51
CA GLY A 46 0.37 10.95 10.56
C GLY A 46 -0.83 11.76 10.07
N ALA A 47 -1.43 11.34 8.96
CA ALA A 47 -2.62 11.97 8.38
C ALA A 47 -3.83 11.86 9.31
N ALA A 48 -4.10 10.69 9.87
CA ALA A 48 -5.20 10.49 10.81
C ALA A 48 -5.08 11.40 12.05
N ASP A 49 -3.87 11.50 12.62
CA ASP A 49 -3.61 12.40 13.76
C ASP A 49 -3.73 13.88 13.38
N ALA A 50 -3.20 14.28 12.22
CA ALA A 50 -3.29 15.65 11.73
C ALA A 50 -4.74 16.07 11.44
N LEU A 51 -5.54 15.20 10.82
CA LEU A 51 -6.97 15.41 10.57
C LEU A 51 -7.76 15.50 11.88
N ALA A 52 -7.54 14.58 12.82
CA ALA A 52 -8.21 14.58 14.12
C ALA A 52 -7.97 15.87 14.91
N ARG A 53 -6.75 16.42 14.82
CA ARG A 53 -6.37 17.69 15.47
C ARG A 53 -6.62 18.93 14.61
N ARG A 54 -7.06 18.77 13.36
CA ARG A 54 -7.25 19.83 12.36
C ARG A 54 -5.99 20.68 12.18
N SER A 55 -4.83 20.04 12.18
CA SER A 55 -3.52 20.69 12.14
C SER A 55 -3.13 21.01 10.69
N LEU A 56 -3.35 22.26 10.27
CA LEU A 56 -3.02 22.71 8.91
C LEU A 56 -1.54 22.50 8.57
N SER A 57 -0.63 22.81 9.49
CA SER A 57 0.82 22.67 9.27
C SER A 57 1.25 21.21 9.12
N ASP A 58 0.67 20.31 9.90
CA ASP A 58 0.99 18.88 9.81
C ASP A 58 0.45 18.29 8.50
N LEU A 59 -0.76 18.68 8.10
CA LEU A 59 -1.34 18.28 6.80
C LEU A 59 -0.49 18.78 5.63
N GLN A 60 0.03 20.01 5.68
CA GLN A 60 0.93 20.55 4.65
C GLN A 60 2.26 19.78 4.59
N ALA A 61 2.83 19.39 5.73
CA ALA A 61 4.04 18.58 5.77
C ALA A 61 3.81 17.18 5.18
N ILE A 62 2.67 16.56 5.51
CA ILE A 62 2.26 15.25 4.97
C ILE A 62 2.01 15.35 3.46
N TYR A 63 1.33 16.40 3.00
CA TYR A 63 1.13 16.66 1.58
C TYR A 63 2.45 16.72 0.82
N ALA A 64 3.44 17.46 1.33
CA ALA A 64 4.75 17.56 0.71
C ALA A 64 5.48 16.19 0.64
N GLN A 65 5.35 15.37 1.68
CA GLN A 65 5.91 14.02 1.68
C GLN A 65 5.18 13.10 0.68
N LEU A 66 3.85 13.13 0.64
CA LEU A 66 3.05 12.36 -0.31
C LEU A 66 3.37 12.73 -1.76
N GLN A 67 3.57 14.03 -2.04
CA GLN A 67 3.98 14.49 -3.36
C GLN A 67 5.32 13.87 -3.75
N LYS A 68 6.31 13.86 -2.84
CA LYS A 68 7.60 13.23 -3.09
C LYS A 68 7.48 11.74 -3.38
N GLU A 69 6.66 11.01 -2.63
CA GLU A 69 6.44 9.58 -2.87
C GLU A 69 5.71 9.32 -4.19
N ALA A 70 4.76 10.19 -4.57
CA ALA A 70 4.10 10.13 -5.87
C ALA A 70 5.08 10.37 -7.02
N ASP A 71 5.93 11.40 -6.92
CA ASP A 71 6.97 11.70 -7.91
C ASP A 71 7.95 10.52 -8.08
N GLN A 72 8.35 9.88 -6.97
CA GLN A 72 9.21 8.68 -7.00
C GLN A 72 8.53 7.47 -7.66
N SER A 73 7.22 7.32 -7.45
CA SER A 73 6.44 6.28 -8.13
C SER A 73 6.35 6.55 -9.63
N GLU A 74 6.12 7.79 -10.04
CA GLU A 74 6.10 8.18 -11.45
C GLU A 74 7.45 7.93 -12.15
N GLU A 75 8.57 8.23 -11.48
CA GLU A 75 9.92 7.92 -11.96
C GLU A 75 10.12 6.41 -12.15
N LEU A 76 9.75 5.61 -11.14
CA LEU A 76 9.81 4.14 -11.23
C LEU A 76 9.03 3.59 -12.42
N ILE A 77 7.79 4.07 -12.64
CA ILE A 77 6.94 3.64 -13.75
C ILE A 77 7.56 4.05 -15.10
N SER A 78 8.10 5.27 -15.16
CA SER A 78 8.74 5.80 -16.38
C SER A 78 9.97 5.00 -16.79
N ASP A 79 10.69 4.44 -15.82
CA ASP A 79 11.84 3.56 -16.04
C ASP A 79 11.48 2.10 -16.35
N GLY A 80 10.18 1.81 -16.55
CA GLY A 80 9.68 0.47 -16.86
C GLY A 80 9.41 -0.41 -15.64
N GLY A 81 9.41 0.18 -14.44
CA GLY A 81 8.95 -0.46 -13.22
C GLY A 81 7.43 -0.63 -13.19
N VAL A 82 6.96 -1.34 -12.17
CA VAL A 82 5.55 -1.68 -12.00
C VAL A 82 5.01 -1.00 -10.73
N ALA A 83 3.95 -0.22 -10.88
CA ALA A 83 3.23 0.37 -9.75
C ALA A 83 2.48 -0.69 -8.95
N CYS A 84 2.51 -0.58 -7.63
CA CYS A 84 1.70 -1.39 -6.72
C CYS A 84 0.51 -0.61 -6.15
N ALA A 85 -0.34 -1.26 -5.37
CA ALA A 85 -1.49 -0.62 -4.75
C ALA A 85 -1.10 0.53 -3.80
N CYS A 86 0.03 0.44 -3.09
CA CYS A 86 0.50 1.53 -2.23
C CYS A 86 0.85 2.80 -3.01
N ASP A 87 1.36 2.67 -4.23
CA ASP A 87 1.70 3.82 -5.07
C ASP A 87 0.43 4.62 -5.43
N VAL A 88 -0.64 3.92 -5.80
CA VAL A 88 -1.95 4.55 -6.08
C VAL A 88 -2.58 5.08 -4.79
N ALA A 89 -2.41 4.38 -3.67
CA ALA A 89 -2.90 4.84 -2.37
C ALA A 89 -2.29 6.20 -2.00
N HIS A 90 -1.00 6.42 -2.26
CA HIS A 90 -0.36 7.72 -2.01
C HIS A 90 -0.98 8.85 -2.84
N SER A 91 -1.27 8.61 -4.12
CA SER A 91 -1.94 9.59 -4.98
C SER A 91 -3.35 9.94 -4.47
N ASN A 92 -4.13 8.94 -4.07
CA ASN A 92 -5.47 9.18 -3.51
C ASN A 92 -5.39 9.97 -2.19
N LEU A 93 -4.49 9.57 -1.29
CA LEU A 93 -4.32 10.28 -0.02
C LEU A 93 -3.84 11.72 -0.24
N LEU A 94 -2.92 11.96 -1.19
CA LEU A 94 -2.45 13.30 -1.54
C LEU A 94 -3.61 14.23 -1.89
N ILE A 95 -4.58 13.76 -2.68
CA ILE A 95 -5.76 14.54 -3.07
C ILE A 95 -6.65 14.81 -1.86
N VAL A 96 -6.96 13.78 -1.05
CA VAL A 96 -7.77 13.92 0.18
C VAL A 96 -7.15 14.95 1.14
N ILE A 97 -5.82 14.91 1.33
CA ILE A 97 -5.11 15.88 2.15
C ILE A 97 -5.13 17.27 1.51
N GLY A 98 -4.95 17.40 0.20
CA GLY A 98 -5.05 18.67 -0.51
C GLY A 98 -6.43 19.34 -0.35
N PHE A 99 -7.50 18.56 -0.43
CA PHE A 99 -8.87 19.02 -0.16
C PHE A 99 -9.06 19.41 1.31
N SER A 100 -8.53 18.62 2.24
CA SER A 100 -8.57 18.92 3.67
C SER A 100 -7.84 20.22 4.02
N ILE A 101 -6.68 20.48 3.40
CA ILE A 101 -5.94 21.74 3.52
C ILE A 101 -6.81 22.90 3.00
N ASN A 102 -7.41 22.77 1.81
CA ASN A 102 -8.27 23.81 1.25
C ASN A 102 -9.50 24.11 2.15
N LYS A 103 -10.07 23.09 2.81
CA LYS A 103 -11.17 23.25 3.76
C LYS A 103 -10.73 24.04 5.00
N LEU A 104 -9.59 23.69 5.59
CA LEU A 104 -9.08 24.32 6.83
C LEU A 104 -8.51 25.72 6.63
N ASP A 105 -7.83 25.97 5.51
CA ASP A 105 -7.22 27.27 5.19
C ASP A 105 -8.27 28.37 4.97
N GLY A 106 -9.50 28.00 4.60
CA GLY A 106 -10.65 28.91 4.59
C GLY A 106 -10.60 29.99 3.50
N GLU A 107 -9.65 29.95 2.57
CA GLU A 107 -9.49 30.92 1.47
C GLU A 107 -10.57 30.80 0.36
N GLY A 108 -11.74 30.20 0.67
CA GLY A 108 -12.88 30.13 -0.23
C GLY A 108 -12.69 29.21 -1.45
N ARG A 109 -11.69 28.33 -1.43
CA ARG A 109 -11.43 27.35 -2.50
C ARG A 109 -12.19 26.04 -2.34
N TYR A 110 -12.62 25.71 -1.13
CA TYR A 110 -13.37 24.48 -0.87
C TYR A 110 -14.81 24.60 -1.35
N GLN A 111 -15.29 23.58 -2.05
CA GLN A 111 -16.64 23.52 -2.62
C GLN A 111 -17.29 22.21 -2.20
N ASP A 112 -18.63 22.16 -2.14
CA ASP A 112 -19.38 21.00 -1.65
C ASP A 112 -18.99 19.69 -2.37
N TRP A 113 -18.77 19.75 -3.69
CA TRP A 113 -18.36 18.57 -4.47
C TRP A 113 -16.99 18.00 -4.04
N MET A 114 -16.12 18.82 -3.46
CA MET A 114 -14.83 18.36 -2.94
C MET A 114 -14.99 17.47 -1.71
N GLU A 115 -16.08 17.61 -0.95
CA GLU A 115 -16.36 16.72 0.18
C GLU A 115 -16.73 15.33 -0.30
N ASP A 116 -17.69 15.24 -1.23
CA ASP A 116 -18.11 13.98 -1.84
C ASP A 116 -16.92 13.26 -2.52
N ASP A 117 -16.12 14.00 -3.29
CA ASP A 117 -14.90 13.46 -3.92
C ASP A 117 -13.86 13.03 -2.88
N SER A 118 -13.67 13.80 -1.79
CA SER A 118 -12.76 13.41 -0.71
C SER A 118 -13.15 12.08 -0.08
N LEU A 119 -14.46 11.89 0.18
CA LEU A 119 -14.98 10.67 0.81
C LEU A 119 -14.88 9.47 -0.13
N GLY A 120 -15.16 9.66 -1.42
CA GLY A 120 -14.95 8.64 -2.44
C GLY A 120 -13.48 8.20 -2.52
N LEU A 121 -12.56 9.16 -2.65
CA LEU A 121 -11.13 8.89 -2.70
C LEU A 121 -10.59 8.25 -1.42
N LEU A 122 -11.14 8.62 -0.26
CA LEU A 122 -10.80 8.01 1.03
C LEU A 122 -11.28 6.55 1.11
N ALA A 123 -12.45 6.22 0.55
CA ALA A 123 -12.91 4.84 0.44
C ALA A 123 -11.99 4.00 -0.45
N ASP A 124 -11.58 4.53 -1.60
CA ASP A 124 -10.66 3.87 -2.52
C ASP A 124 -9.27 3.71 -1.88
N TYR A 125 -8.76 4.75 -1.21
CA TYR A 125 -7.52 4.70 -0.46
C TYR A 125 -7.49 3.53 0.54
N ARG A 126 -8.56 3.36 1.33
CA ARG A 126 -8.67 2.26 2.31
C ARG A 126 -8.61 0.88 1.66
N GLN A 127 -9.23 0.72 0.49
CA GLN A 127 -9.18 -0.52 -0.28
C GLN A 127 -7.77 -0.78 -0.82
N LEU A 128 -7.09 0.27 -1.32
CA LEU A 128 -5.73 0.17 -1.85
C LEU A 128 -4.70 -0.16 -0.76
N VAL A 129 -4.85 0.39 0.46
CA VAL A 129 -4.02 0.02 1.61
C VAL A 129 -4.19 -1.47 1.94
N ALA A 130 -5.43 -1.97 1.94
CA ALA A 130 -5.69 -3.38 2.18
C ALA A 130 -5.07 -4.27 1.08
N ALA A 131 -5.25 -3.91 -0.19
CA ALA A 131 -4.66 -4.63 -1.32
C ALA A 131 -3.12 -4.65 -1.26
N CYS A 132 -2.49 -3.52 -0.91
CA CYS A 132 -1.05 -3.47 -0.71
C CYS A 132 -0.59 -4.37 0.46
N GLY A 133 -1.41 -4.45 1.52
CA GLY A 133 -1.20 -5.40 2.61
C GLY A 133 -1.27 -6.86 2.16
N GLU A 134 -2.23 -7.20 1.30
CA GLU A 134 -2.34 -8.54 0.70
C GLU A 134 -1.11 -8.87 -0.16
N ASP A 135 -0.68 -7.95 -1.02
CA ASP A 135 0.52 -8.09 -1.86
C ASP A 135 1.78 -8.30 -1.00
N ALA A 136 1.90 -7.56 0.10
CA ALA A 136 3.02 -7.64 1.04
C ALA A 136 2.89 -8.78 2.06
N GLN A 137 1.79 -9.55 2.05
CA GLN A 137 1.48 -10.59 3.05
C GLN A 137 1.49 -10.05 4.50
N SER A 138 1.07 -8.81 4.69
CA SER A 138 1.04 -8.10 5.96
C SER A 138 -0.29 -7.34 6.11
N PRO A 139 -1.13 -7.64 7.13
CA PRO A 139 -2.40 -6.94 7.30
C PRO A 139 -2.21 -5.43 7.41
N ALA A 140 -3.01 -4.67 6.65
CA ALA A 140 -2.93 -3.23 6.55
C ALA A 140 -4.32 -2.61 6.54
N PHE A 141 -4.50 -1.57 7.37
CA PHE A 141 -5.75 -0.85 7.50
C PHE A 141 -5.45 0.63 7.75
N SER A 142 -6.22 1.51 7.13
CA SER A 142 -6.14 2.94 7.41
C SER A 142 -6.83 3.29 8.73
N GLY A 143 -6.26 4.24 9.46
CA GLY A 143 -6.87 4.89 10.61
C GLY A 143 -7.72 6.12 10.26
N ILE A 144 -7.76 6.54 9.00
CA ILE A 144 -8.52 7.71 8.55
C ILE A 144 -9.99 7.31 8.35
N THR A 145 -10.89 8.10 8.93
CA THR A 145 -12.34 7.85 8.90
C THR A 145 -13.08 8.97 8.18
N ASP A 146 -14.25 8.66 7.64
CA ASP A 146 -15.13 9.64 6.96
C ASP A 146 -15.43 10.82 7.90
N GLU A 147 -15.70 10.52 9.17
CA GLU A 147 -15.97 11.51 10.23
C GLU A 147 -14.84 12.54 10.39
N MET A 148 -13.58 12.15 10.17
CA MET A 148 -12.45 13.08 10.24
C MET A 148 -12.49 14.13 9.13
N ILE A 149 -13.01 13.78 7.95
CA ILE A 149 -13.14 14.69 6.79
C ILE A 149 -14.38 15.58 6.92
N GLU A 150 -15.52 14.97 7.28
CA GLU A 150 -16.79 15.67 7.45
C GLU A 150 -16.68 16.77 8.52
N LYS A 151 -15.91 16.51 9.59
CA LYS A 151 -15.82 17.41 10.76
C LYS A 151 -14.71 18.47 10.70
N LEU A 152 -13.90 18.55 9.64
CA LEU A 152 -12.86 19.60 9.50
C LEU A 152 -13.46 21.00 9.66
#